data_AF-U6DJ00-F1
#
_entry.id   AF-U6DJ00-F1
#
_cell.length_a   1.000
_cell.length_b   1.000
_cell.length_c   1.000
_cell.angle_alpha   90.00
_cell.angle_beta   90.00
_cell.angle_gamma   90.00
#
_symmetry.space_group_name_H-M   'P 1'
#
loop_
_entity.id
_entity.type
_entity.pdbx_description
1 polymer ?
#
loop_
_entity_poly.entity_id
_entity_poly.type
_entity_poly.pdbx_seq_one_letter_code
_entity_poly.pdbx_strand_id
1 'polypeptide(L)'
;MASAFSKLLTGRNASLLLATMGTSALTTGYLLNRQNVRAEAREQHRLFPPSADYPDLRKHNNCMAECLTPAIYAKLRNKATPNGYTLDQCIQTGVDNPGHPFIKT
;
A
#
# COMPACT_ATOMS: atom_id res chain seq x y z
N MET A 1 29.55 19.39 -42.79
CA MET A 1 28.71 19.92 -41.68
C MET A 1 29.14 19.33 -40.34
N ALA A 2 30.36 19.63 -39.86
CA ALA A 2 30.91 19.06 -38.60
C ALA A 2 31.40 20.14 -37.61
N SER A 3 30.97 21.40 -37.78
CA SER A 3 31.63 22.54 -37.13
C SER A 3 30.88 23.10 -35.91
N ALA A 4 29.58 22.84 -35.75
CA ALA A 4 28.80 23.37 -34.62
C ALA A 4 28.97 22.54 -33.33
N PHE A 5 29.08 21.21 -33.44
CA PHE A 5 29.19 20.31 -32.29
C PHE A 5 30.56 20.39 -31.60
N SER A 6 31.66 20.58 -32.34
CA SER A 6 33.01 20.64 -31.76
C SER A 6 33.26 21.90 -30.93
N LYS A 7 32.60 23.03 -31.23
CA LYS A 7 32.72 24.27 -30.45
C LYS A 7 32.01 24.20 -29.09
N LEU A 8 31.01 23.33 -28.96
CA LEU A 8 30.26 23.12 -27.71
C LEU A 8 31.08 22.33 -26.68
N LEU A 9 32.02 21.49 -27.13
CA LEU A 9 32.79 20.56 -26.29
C LEU A 9 34.19 21.08 -25.90
N THR A 10 34.68 22.18 -26.49
CA THR A 10 36.09 22.61 -26.38
C THR A 10 36.32 23.95 -25.68
N GLY A 11 35.28 24.61 -25.17
CA GLY A 11 35.40 25.90 -24.48
C GLY A 11 35.16 25.82 -22.96
N ARG A 12 35.72 26.78 -22.20
CA ARG A 12 35.49 27.00 -20.74
C ARG A 12 34.01 26.98 -20.30
N ASN A 13 33.08 27.14 -21.25
CA ASN A 13 31.63 27.08 -21.02
C ASN A 13 31.09 25.64 -20.87
N ALA A 14 31.82 24.62 -21.34
CA ALA A 14 31.46 23.22 -21.18
C ALA A 14 31.51 22.80 -19.69
N SER A 15 32.49 23.31 -18.93
CA SER A 15 32.60 23.08 -17.49
C SER A 15 31.45 23.71 -16.70
N LEU A 16 30.96 24.87 -17.13
CA LEU A 16 29.81 25.55 -16.53
C LEU A 16 28.50 24.77 -16.79
N LEU A 17 28.29 24.30 -18.03
CA LEU A 17 27.16 23.45 -18.38
C LEU A 17 27.18 22.13 -17.61
N LEU A 18 28.35 21.48 -17.48
CA LEU A 18 28.49 20.25 -16.72
C LEU A 18 28.23 20.45 -15.20
N ALA A 19 28.63 21.59 -14.64
CA ALA A 19 28.37 21.94 -13.24
C ALA A 19 26.88 22.18 -12.96
N THR A 20 26.16 22.84 -13.88
CA THR A 20 24.70 23.08 -13.73
C THR A 20 23.87 21.80 -13.88
N MET A 21 24.27 20.90 -14.78
CA MET A 21 23.60 19.60 -14.94
C MET A 21 23.93 18.64 -13.79
N GLY A 22 25.17 18.66 -13.27
CA GLY A 22 25.57 17.80 -12.15
C GLY A 22 24.92 18.18 -10.81
N THR A 23 24.82 19.48 -10.51
CA THR A 23 24.22 19.97 -9.25
C THR A 23 22.71 19.78 -9.21
N SER A 24 22.01 19.98 -10.34
CA SER A 24 20.57 19.73 -10.46
C SER A 24 20.21 18.24 -10.35
N ALA A 25 21.02 17.35 -10.93
CA ALA A 25 20.81 15.90 -10.82
C ALA A 25 20.97 15.38 -9.38
N LEU A 26 22.00 15.82 -8.66
CA LEU A 26 22.22 15.39 -7.28
C LEU A 26 21.17 15.96 -6.31
N THR A 27 20.78 17.23 -6.47
CA THR A 27 19.69 17.82 -5.66
C THR A 27 18.37 17.12 -5.90
N THR A 28 18.01 16.86 -7.16
CA THR A 28 16.75 16.16 -7.49
C THR A 28 16.78 14.72 -6.97
N GLY A 29 17.89 14.01 -7.12
CA GLY A 29 18.06 12.67 -6.56
C GLY A 29 17.96 12.63 -5.02
N TYR A 30 18.56 13.61 -4.33
CA TYR A 30 18.50 13.70 -2.86
C TYR A 30 17.08 14.06 -2.36
N LEU A 31 16.38 14.96 -3.05
CA LEU A 31 14.98 15.30 -2.72
C LEU A 31 14.01 14.16 -3.00
N LEU A 32 14.16 13.45 -4.11
CA LEU A 32 13.35 12.26 -4.43
C LEU A 32 13.63 11.11 -3.45
N ASN A 33 14.88 10.93 -2.99
CA ASN A 33 15.19 9.93 -1.97
C ASN A 33 14.61 10.27 -0.58
N ARG A 34 14.38 11.56 -0.30
CA ARG A 34 13.70 12.01 0.93
C ARG A 34 12.18 11.87 0.83
N GLN A 35 11.63 11.81 -0.40
CA GLN A 35 10.30 11.31 -0.69
C GLN A 35 10.31 9.77 -0.73
N ASN A 36 10.83 9.12 0.32
CA ASN A 36 10.35 7.79 0.67
C ASN A 36 8.88 7.97 1.04
N VAL A 37 8.05 7.89 -0.01
CA VAL A 37 6.60 7.90 0.04
C VAL A 37 6.26 6.84 1.09
N ARG A 38 5.92 7.30 2.29
CA ARG A 38 5.06 6.52 3.14
C ARG A 38 3.86 6.29 2.25
N ALA A 39 3.71 5.07 1.74
CA ALA A 39 2.45 4.61 1.21
C ALA A 39 1.50 4.82 2.38
N GLU A 40 0.81 5.96 2.40
CA GLU A 40 -0.26 6.22 3.31
C GLU A 40 -1.19 5.03 3.08
N ALA A 41 -1.24 4.14 4.07
CA ALA A 41 -2.06 2.95 4.05
C ALA A 41 -3.42 3.45 3.59
N ARG A 42 -3.78 3.07 2.36
CA ARG A 42 -4.89 3.63 1.62
C ARG A 42 -6.09 3.54 2.57
N GLU A 43 -6.48 4.66 3.17
CA GLU A 43 -7.70 4.79 3.95
C GLU A 43 -8.80 4.67 2.89
N GLN A 44 -9.04 3.44 2.43
CA GLN A 44 -10.18 3.12 1.62
C GLN A 44 -11.35 3.30 2.56
N HIS A 45 -11.84 4.53 2.61
CA HIS A 45 -13.12 4.87 3.18
C HIS A 45 -14.11 3.94 2.52
N ARG A 46 -14.46 2.87 3.23
CA ARG A 46 -15.41 1.89 2.74
C ARG A 46 -16.74 2.62 2.62
N LEU A 47 -17.22 2.73 1.39
CA LEU A 47 -18.45 3.44 1.03
C LEU A 47 -19.68 2.81 1.69
N PHE A 48 -19.59 1.51 2.00
CA PHE A 48 -20.67 0.74 2.59
C PHE A 48 -20.59 0.69 4.11
N PRO A 49 -21.74 0.68 4.79
CA PRO A 49 -21.79 0.53 6.24
C PRO A 49 -21.20 -0.83 6.65
N PRO A 50 -20.62 -0.95 7.85
CA PRO A 50 -20.03 -2.19 8.34
C PRO A 50 -20.98 -3.39 8.33
N SER A 51 -22.28 -3.16 8.50
CA SER A 51 -23.31 -4.21 8.47
C SER A 51 -23.53 -4.81 7.08
N ALA A 52 -23.26 -4.06 6.00
CA ALA A 52 -23.42 -4.55 4.63
C ALA A 52 -22.26 -5.48 4.21
N ASP A 53 -21.07 -5.26 4.76
CA ASP A 53 -19.88 -6.09 4.49
C ASP A 53 -19.72 -7.25 5.48
N TYR A 54 -20.60 -7.34 6.49
CA TYR A 54 -20.48 -8.38 7.52
C TYR A 54 -20.75 -9.77 6.93
N PRO A 55 -19.87 -10.76 7.13
CA PRO A 55 -20.04 -12.09 6.56
C PRO A 55 -21.22 -12.83 7.18
N ASP A 56 -21.95 -13.60 6.37
CA ASP A 56 -23.00 -14.50 6.86
C ASP A 56 -22.40 -15.78 7.44
N LEU A 57 -22.38 -15.86 8.77
CA LEU A 57 -21.76 -16.94 9.54
C LEU A 57 -22.77 -17.89 10.21
N ARG A 58 -24.04 -17.82 9.82
CA ARG A 58 -25.13 -18.60 10.47
C ARG A 58 -24.97 -20.12 10.36
N LYS A 59 -24.14 -20.60 9.42
CA LYS A 59 -23.90 -22.03 9.16
C LYS A 59 -22.46 -22.45 9.49
N HIS A 60 -21.70 -21.61 10.18
CA HIS A 60 -20.29 -21.84 10.45
C HIS A 60 -20.08 -22.37 11.86
N ASN A 61 -19.23 -23.39 11.99
CA ASN A 61 -18.78 -23.94 13.25
C ASN A 61 -17.25 -23.88 13.32
N ASN A 62 -16.71 -22.68 13.49
CA ASN A 62 -15.29 -22.44 13.67
C ASN A 62 -15.03 -21.39 14.75
N CYS A 63 -13.80 -21.33 15.26
CA CYS A 63 -13.44 -20.41 16.34
C CYS A 63 -13.61 -18.93 15.95
N MET A 64 -13.34 -18.60 14.68
CA MET A 64 -13.49 -17.25 14.16
C MET A 64 -14.95 -16.81 14.20
N ALA A 65 -15.87 -17.65 13.74
CA ALA A 65 -17.29 -17.34 13.64
C ALA A 65 -17.97 -17.17 15.01
N GLU A 66 -17.53 -17.91 16.03
CA GLU A 66 -18.03 -17.72 17.40
C GLU A 66 -17.53 -16.41 18.03
N CYS A 67 -16.30 -16.00 17.73
CA CYS A 67 -15.70 -14.79 18.32
C CYS A 67 -16.10 -13.51 17.57
N LEU A 68 -16.39 -13.60 16.27
CA LEU A 68 -16.67 -12.44 15.46
C LEU A 68 -18.07 -11.91 15.76
N THR A 69 -18.14 -10.65 16.17
CA THR A 69 -19.40 -9.93 16.35
C THR A 69 -19.45 -8.71 15.42
N PRO A 70 -20.66 -8.21 15.06
CA PRO A 70 -20.79 -7.00 14.25
C PRO A 70 -20.05 -5.79 14.83
N ALA A 71 -20.02 -5.67 16.17
CA ALA A 71 -19.31 -4.61 16.87
C ALA A 71 -17.78 -4.71 16.70
N ILE A 72 -17.21 -5.92 16.80
CA ILE A 72 -15.78 -6.16 16.57
C ILE A 72 -15.43 -5.90 15.12
N TYR A 73 -16.23 -6.40 14.18
CA TYR A 73 -16.02 -6.19 12.75
C TYR A 73 -16.03 -4.70 12.39
N ALA A 74 -17.02 -3.94 12.85
CA ALA A 74 -17.11 -2.51 12.61
C ALA A 74 -15.89 -1.74 13.14
N LYS A 75 -15.33 -2.16 14.29
CA LYS A 75 -14.16 -1.52 14.91
C LYS A 75 -12.85 -1.84 14.18
N LEU A 76 -12.73 -3.02 13.59
CA LEU A 76 -11.46 -3.53 13.04
C LEU A 76 -11.38 -3.51 11.50
N ARG A 77 -12.51 -3.48 10.77
CA ARG A 77 -12.54 -3.57 9.29
C ARG A 77 -11.76 -2.49 8.56
N ASN A 78 -11.64 -1.30 9.13
CA ASN A 78 -10.90 -0.18 8.54
C ASN A 78 -9.41 -0.18 8.94
N LYS A 79 -8.98 -1.11 9.81
CA LYS A 79 -7.59 -1.20 10.24
C LYS A 79 -6.79 -2.09 9.29
N ALA A 80 -5.58 -1.65 8.99
CA ALA A 80 -4.58 -2.42 8.29
C ALA A 80 -3.28 -2.43 9.09
N THR A 81 -2.51 -3.51 8.96
CA THR A 81 -1.13 -3.55 9.46
C THR A 81 -0.24 -2.61 8.63
N PRO A 82 0.99 -2.29 9.07
CA PRO A 82 1.93 -1.50 8.26
C PRO A 82 2.23 -2.10 6.88
N ASN A 83 2.06 -3.42 6.74
CA ASN A 83 2.21 -4.14 5.46
C ASN A 83 0.91 -4.20 4.65
N GLY A 84 -0.16 -3.51 5.08
CA GLY A 84 -1.44 -3.48 4.38
C GLY A 84 -2.34 -4.70 4.61
N TYR A 85 -2.04 -5.58 5.59
CA TYR A 85 -2.86 -6.75 5.88
C TYR A 85 -4.11 -6.35 6.67
N THR A 86 -5.28 -6.78 6.22
CA THR A 86 -6.60 -6.34 6.74
C THR A 86 -7.34 -7.43 7.49
N LEU A 87 -8.35 -7.05 8.28
CA LEU A 87 -9.18 -8.01 8.98
C LEU A 87 -9.86 -9.01 8.04
N ASP A 88 -10.37 -8.56 6.89
CA ASP A 88 -11.04 -9.43 5.91
C ASP A 88 -10.09 -10.52 5.42
N GLN A 89 -8.83 -10.18 5.15
CA GLN A 89 -7.82 -11.16 4.76
C GLN A 89 -7.52 -12.17 5.87
N CYS A 90 -7.54 -11.76 7.15
CA CYS A 90 -7.34 -12.67 8.28
C CYS A 90 -8.48 -13.70 8.37
N ILE A 91 -9.73 -13.27 8.22
CA ILE A 91 -10.91 -14.10 8.47
C ILE A 91 -11.36 -14.88 7.25
N GLN A 92 -10.87 -14.54 6.05
CA GLN A 92 -11.29 -15.12 4.77
C GLN A 92 -11.36 -16.65 4.81
N THR A 93 -10.33 -17.30 5.36
CA THR A 93 -10.31 -18.77 5.49
C THR A 93 -11.46 -19.30 6.35
N GLY A 94 -11.80 -18.65 7.45
CA GLY A 94 -12.92 -19.04 8.31
C GLY A 94 -14.29 -18.69 7.71
N VAL A 95 -14.36 -17.72 6.79
CA VAL A 95 -15.59 -17.40 6.05
C VAL A 95 -15.82 -18.42 4.94
N ASP A 96 -14.77 -18.79 4.20
CA ASP A 96 -14.87 -19.73 3.09
C ASP A 96 -15.07 -21.18 3.57
N ASN A 97 -14.58 -21.52 4.76
CA ASN A 97 -14.64 -22.86 5.33
C ASN A 97 -15.60 -22.91 6.55
N PRO A 98 -16.87 -23.31 6.36
CA PRO A 98 -17.86 -23.38 7.45
C PRO A 98 -17.56 -24.43 8.52
N GLY A 99 -16.61 -25.34 8.27
CA GLY A 99 -16.20 -26.37 9.24
C GLY A 99 -17.13 -27.58 9.25
N HIS A 100 -17.07 -28.35 10.34
CA HIS A 100 -17.82 -29.59 10.50
C HIS A 100 -18.69 -29.55 11.77
N PRO A 101 -19.91 -30.13 11.80
CA PRO A 101 -20.83 -30.00 12.94
C PRO A 101 -20.26 -30.49 14.29
N PHE A 102 -19.36 -31.48 14.25
CA PHE A 102 -18.82 -32.12 15.46
C PHE A 102 -17.36 -31.73 15.75
N ILE A 103 -16.70 -31.02 14.82
CA ILE A 103 -15.30 -30.63 14.96
C ILE A 103 -15.21 -29.14 14.69
N LYS A 104 -14.77 -28.41 15.71
CA LYS A 104 -14.55 -26.99 15.61
C LYS A 104 -13.15 -26.76 15.04
N THR A 105 -13.13 -26.30 13.80
CA THR A 105 -11.93 -25.81 13.11
C THR A 105 -11.61 -24.38 13.53
#